data_AF-A0A950L301-F1
#
_entry.id   AF-A0A950L301-F1
#
_cell.length_a   1.000
_cell.length_b   1.000
_cell.length_c   1.000
_cell.angle_alpha   90.00
_cell.angle_beta   90.00
_cell.angle_gamma   90.00
#
_symmetry.space_group_name_H-M   'P 1'
#
loop_
_entity.id
_entity.type
_entity.pdbx_description
1 polymer ?
#
loop_
_entity_poly.entity_id
_entity_poly.type
_entity_poly.pdbx_seq_one_letter_code
_entity_poly.pdbx_strand_id
1 'polypeptide(L)'
;MNESYEDLISFVTTDSFVAVCEEMNALPPEVRPVFVKAVLLNPDELRKRGVIVPEDILIQRSAFGDRRPTLFAIKKFLPERYHDSWENVNLTFDNPYEDAAISRNADVAWRPPLPVELQADLMTHGADMESVGSDFEIQAPAFGGSNISAFPSDRLVRQGEP
;
A
#
# COMPACT_ATOMS: atom_id res chain seq x y z
N MET A 1 2.61 -5.81 23.09
CA MET A 1 2.71 -6.16 21.66
C MET A 1 1.57 -7.09 21.25
N ASN A 2 1.32 -8.20 21.98
CA ASN A 2 0.17 -9.07 21.71
C ASN A 2 -1.17 -8.31 21.75
N GLU A 3 -1.40 -7.49 22.78
CA GLU A 3 -2.63 -6.66 22.89
C GLU A 3 -2.86 -5.77 21.66
N SER A 4 -1.81 -5.13 21.12
CA SER A 4 -1.95 -4.28 19.93
C SER A 4 -2.33 -5.06 18.67
N TYR A 5 -1.86 -6.31 18.54
CA TYR A 5 -2.31 -7.20 17.46
C TYR A 5 -3.72 -7.72 17.72
N GLU A 6 -4.07 -8.04 18.96
CA GLU A 6 -5.43 -8.46 19.34
C GLU A 6 -6.45 -7.36 19.03
N ASP A 7 -6.13 -6.09 19.28
CA ASP A 7 -6.97 -4.95 18.92
C ASP A 7 -7.16 -4.82 17.41
N LEU A 8 -6.06 -4.94 16.65
CA LEU A 8 -6.11 -4.94 15.19
C LEU A 8 -6.95 -6.09 14.66
N ILE A 9 -6.73 -7.31 15.17
CA ILE A 9 -7.48 -8.52 14.79
C ILE A 9 -8.96 -8.32 15.10
N SER A 10 -9.29 -7.93 16.33
CA SER A 10 -10.66 -7.67 16.78
C SER A 10 -11.38 -6.72 15.82
N PHE A 11 -10.75 -5.60 15.45
CA PHE A 11 -11.29 -4.65 14.49
C PHE A 11 -11.51 -5.26 13.10
N VAL A 12 -10.49 -5.92 12.52
CA VAL A 12 -10.60 -6.45 11.15
C VAL A 12 -11.50 -7.67 11.04
N THR A 13 -11.79 -8.34 12.15
CA THR A 13 -12.73 -9.46 12.20
C THR A 13 -14.16 -9.05 12.52
N THR A 14 -14.46 -7.75 12.64
CA THR A 14 -15.85 -7.30 12.77
C THR A 14 -16.65 -7.62 11.50
N ASP A 15 -17.92 -8.01 11.65
CA ASP A 15 -18.79 -8.37 10.52
C ASP A 15 -18.85 -7.28 9.45
N SER A 16 -18.90 -6.00 9.87
CA SER A 16 -18.93 -4.88 8.93
C SER A 16 -17.61 -4.71 8.17
N PHE A 17 -16.46 -4.84 8.83
CA PHE A 17 -15.17 -4.76 8.15
C PHE A 17 -14.95 -5.94 7.20
N VAL A 18 -15.31 -7.15 7.63
CA VAL A 18 -15.28 -8.36 6.79
C VAL A 18 -16.14 -8.17 5.55
N ALA A 19 -17.37 -7.65 5.69
CA ALA A 19 -18.24 -7.39 4.55
C ALA A 19 -17.65 -6.38 3.55
N VAL A 20 -16.96 -5.33 4.00
CA VAL A 20 -16.26 -4.38 3.10
C VAL A 20 -15.10 -5.06 2.37
N CYS A 21 -14.35 -5.92 3.06
CA CYS A 21 -13.28 -6.71 2.45
C CYS A 21 -13.83 -7.72 1.43
N GLU A 22 -14.99 -8.33 1.69
CA GLU A 22 -15.67 -9.21 0.74
C GLU A 22 -16.16 -8.42 -0.50
N GLU A 23 -16.73 -7.24 -0.32
CA GLU A 23 -17.10 -6.32 -1.42
C GLU A 23 -15.89 -6.02 -2.30
N MET A 24 -14.76 -5.67 -1.70
CA MET A 24 -13.50 -5.44 -2.41
C MET A 24 -13.01 -6.69 -3.15
N ASN A 25 -13.02 -7.86 -2.49
CA ASN A 25 -12.51 -9.11 -3.04
C ASN A 25 -13.38 -9.68 -4.17
N ALA A 26 -14.67 -9.33 -4.21
CA ALA A 26 -15.55 -9.63 -5.33
C ALA A 26 -15.19 -8.87 -6.62
N LEU A 27 -14.36 -7.83 -6.52
CA LEU A 27 -13.89 -7.06 -7.67
C LEU A 27 -12.63 -7.69 -8.31
N PRO A 28 -12.41 -7.50 -9.63
CA PRO A 28 -11.16 -7.84 -10.29
C PRO A 28 -9.94 -7.19 -9.59
N PRO A 29 -8.78 -7.88 -9.48
CA PRO A 29 -7.60 -7.38 -8.78
C PRO A 29 -7.17 -5.95 -9.18
N GLU A 30 -7.35 -5.58 -10.44
CA GLU A 30 -6.93 -4.31 -11.03
C GLU A 30 -7.77 -3.13 -10.55
N VAL A 31 -9.04 -3.34 -10.20
CA VAL A 31 -9.92 -2.27 -9.74
C VAL A 31 -9.89 -2.08 -8.21
N ARG A 32 -9.30 -3.02 -7.47
CA ARG A 32 -9.22 -2.96 -6.01
C ARG A 32 -8.44 -1.76 -5.47
N PRO A 33 -7.32 -1.30 -6.06
CA PRO A 33 -6.65 -0.07 -5.63
C PRO A 33 -7.58 1.16 -5.67
N VAL A 34 -8.45 1.24 -6.69
CA VAL A 34 -9.45 2.30 -6.81
C VAL A 34 -10.50 2.17 -5.71
N PHE A 35 -10.97 0.95 -5.43
CA PHE A 35 -11.89 0.68 -4.31
C PHE A 35 -11.29 1.10 -2.97
N VAL A 36 -10.03 0.74 -2.69
CA VAL A 36 -9.33 1.14 -1.47
C VAL A 36 -9.34 2.66 -1.31
N LYS A 37 -8.96 3.39 -2.36
CA LYS A 37 -8.92 4.85 -2.33
C LYS A 37 -10.31 5.47 -2.13
N ALA A 38 -11.33 4.93 -2.80
CA ALA A 38 -12.68 5.48 -2.77
C ALA A 38 -13.43 5.14 -1.47
N VAL A 39 -13.20 3.95 -0.91
CA VAL A 39 -13.98 3.37 0.20
C VAL A 39 -13.15 3.23 1.46
N LEU A 40 -12.10 2.40 1.46
CA LEU A 40 -11.36 2.04 2.69
C LEU A 40 -10.58 3.21 3.30
N LEU A 41 -10.14 4.17 2.49
CA LEU A 41 -9.48 5.40 2.98
C LEU A 41 -10.46 6.55 3.25
N ASN A 42 -11.76 6.33 3.03
CA ASN A 42 -12.79 7.35 3.21
C ASN A 42 -13.66 7.02 4.43
N PRO A 43 -13.49 7.74 5.56
CA PRO A 43 -14.24 7.50 6.78
C PRO A 43 -15.77 7.56 6.60
N ASP A 44 -16.26 8.39 5.68
CA ASP A 44 -17.70 8.51 5.44
C ASP A 44 -18.25 7.29 4.69
N GLU A 45 -17.49 6.73 3.74
CA GLU A 45 -17.87 5.50 3.03
C GLU A 45 -17.82 4.27 3.93
N LEU A 46 -16.85 4.23 4.85
CA LEU A 46 -16.77 3.21 5.90
C LEU A 46 -17.97 3.29 6.85
N ARG A 47 -18.32 4.51 7.30
CA ARG A 47 -19.46 4.72 8.19
C ARG A 47 -20.79 4.31 7.54
N LYS A 48 -20.97 4.58 6.24
CA LYS A 48 -22.14 4.11 5.47
C LYS A 48 -22.26 2.58 5.44
N ARG A 49 -21.13 1.87 5.52
CA ARG A 49 -21.04 0.40 5.58
C ARG A 49 -21.03 -0.14 7.02
N GLY A 50 -21.24 0.71 8.02
CA GLY A 50 -21.26 0.30 9.44
C GLY A 50 -19.88 0.02 10.03
N VAL A 51 -18.80 0.45 9.38
CA VAL A 51 -17.45 0.34 9.92
C VAL A 51 -17.13 1.60 10.73
N ILE A 52 -16.82 1.40 12.00
CA ILE A 52 -16.33 2.46 12.89
C ILE A 52 -14.86 2.17 13.17
N VAL A 53 -13.98 2.99 12.62
CA VAL A 53 -12.53 2.86 12.85
C VAL A 53 -12.20 3.41 14.24
N PRO A 54 -11.57 2.62 15.13
CA PRO A 54 -11.09 3.11 16.42
C PRO A 54 -10.09 4.27 16.26
N GLU A 55 -10.09 5.21 17.20
CA GLU A 55 -9.24 6.43 17.12
C GLU A 55 -7.74 6.13 17.04
N ASP A 56 -7.31 5.01 17.60
CA ASP A 56 -5.92 4.56 17.63
C ASP A 56 -5.55 3.61 16.49
N ILE A 57 -6.46 3.39 15.53
CA ILE A 57 -6.24 2.59 14.33
C ILE A 57 -6.23 3.48 13.09
N LEU A 58 -5.20 3.30 12.26
CA LEU A 58 -5.03 4.02 11.00
C LEU A 58 -5.08 3.06 9.81
N ILE A 59 -5.99 3.32 8.88
CA ILE A 59 -6.04 2.66 7.57
C ILE A 59 -5.29 3.53 6.56
N GLN A 60 -4.32 2.96 5.85
CA GLN A 60 -3.52 3.70 4.86
C GLN A 60 -3.09 2.79 3.71
N ARG A 61 -2.72 3.37 2.57
CA ARG A 61 -1.96 2.61 1.56
C ARG A 61 -0.51 2.43 2.02
N SER A 62 0.11 1.33 1.63
CA SER A 62 1.48 0.99 1.99
C SER A 62 2.17 0.32 0.82
N ALA A 63 3.48 0.54 0.72
CA ALA A 63 4.37 -0.10 -0.24
C ALA A 63 5.50 -0.80 0.52
N PHE A 64 5.95 -1.95 0.03
CA PHE A 64 7.01 -2.74 0.65
C PHE A 64 8.22 -2.87 -0.29
N GLY A 65 9.40 -3.07 0.31
CA GLY A 65 10.65 -3.19 -0.45
C GLY A 65 10.73 -4.43 -1.34
N ASP A 66 9.89 -5.43 -1.09
CA ASP A 66 9.73 -6.60 -1.98
C ASP A 66 8.78 -6.31 -3.17
N ARG A 67 8.21 -5.10 -3.24
CA ARG A 67 7.23 -4.67 -4.24
C ARG A 67 6.01 -5.58 -4.36
N ARG A 68 5.67 -6.33 -3.30
CA ARG A 68 4.45 -7.14 -3.28
C ARG A 68 3.22 -6.25 -3.50
N PRO A 69 2.17 -6.73 -4.19
CA PRO A 69 1.02 -5.94 -4.63
C PRO A 69 0.07 -5.59 -3.46
N THR A 70 0.54 -4.74 -2.55
CA THR A 70 -0.19 -4.32 -1.36
C THR A 70 -1.31 -3.35 -1.71
N LEU A 71 -2.52 -3.69 -1.25
CA LEU A 71 -3.70 -2.84 -1.39
C LEU A 71 -3.72 -1.76 -0.30
N PHE A 72 -3.63 -2.17 0.96
CA PHE A 72 -3.60 -1.28 2.11
C PHE A 72 -3.02 -1.96 3.34
N ALA A 73 -2.73 -1.16 4.36
CA ALA A 73 -2.34 -1.63 5.67
C ALA A 73 -3.18 -0.94 6.75
N ILE A 74 -3.44 -1.67 7.81
CA ILE A 74 -4.07 -1.16 9.03
C ILE A 74 -3.00 -1.17 10.11
N LYS A 75 -2.78 -0.02 10.73
CA LYS A 75 -1.70 0.18 11.69
C LYS A 75 -2.24 0.64 13.03
N LYS A 76 -1.55 0.24 14.09
CA LYS A 76 -1.72 0.76 15.44
C LYS A 76 -0.36 1.21 15.97
N PHE A 77 -0.27 2.45 16.41
CA PHE A 77 0.95 2.98 17.01
C PHE A 77 1.16 2.35 18.38
N LEU A 78 2.40 2.00 18.67
CA LEU A 78 2.79 1.52 20.00
C LEU A 78 2.97 2.73 20.95
N PRO A 79 2.89 2.52 22.26
CA PRO A 79 3.25 3.55 23.23
C PRO A 79 4.66 4.11 22.98
N GLU A 80 4.84 5.42 23.21
CA GLU A 80 6.08 6.17 22.92
C GLU A 80 7.35 5.51 23.48
N ARG A 81 7.25 4.86 24.65
CA ARG A 81 8.36 4.10 25.26
C ARG A 81 8.95 2.99 24.38
N TYR A 82 8.27 2.60 23.30
CA TYR A 82 8.72 1.57 22.37
C TYR A 82 9.24 2.15 21.05
N HIS A 83 9.10 3.45 20.79
CA HIS A 83 9.38 4.05 19.48
C HIS A 83 10.85 3.93 19.04
N ASP A 84 11.79 3.84 19.98
CA ASP A 84 13.21 3.59 19.68
C ASP A 84 13.46 2.22 19.01
N SER A 85 12.53 1.26 19.15
CA SER A 85 12.64 -0.08 18.57
C SER A 85 11.55 -0.37 17.55
N TRP A 86 10.30 -0.02 17.86
CA TRP A 86 9.13 -0.22 17.03
C TRP A 86 8.09 0.88 17.29
N GLU A 87 7.78 1.64 16.25
CA GLU A 87 6.76 2.70 16.34
C GLU A 87 5.34 2.17 16.20
N ASN A 88 5.14 1.08 15.45
CA ASN A 88 3.82 0.56 15.12
C ASN A 88 3.83 -0.94 14.86
N VAL A 89 2.64 -1.53 14.96
CA VAL A 89 2.31 -2.85 14.41
C VAL A 89 1.30 -2.67 13.27
N ASN A 90 1.32 -3.57 12.29
CA ASN A 90 0.42 -3.49 11.15
C ASN A 90 -0.08 -4.85 10.68
N LEU A 91 -1.28 -4.84 10.10
CA LEU A 91 -1.82 -5.91 9.27
C LEU A 91 -1.87 -5.41 7.82
N THR A 92 -1.32 -6.19 6.90
CA THR A 92 -1.27 -5.84 5.47
C THR A 92 -2.28 -6.66 4.70
N PHE A 93 -2.95 -6.02 3.75
CA PHE A 93 -3.91 -6.63 2.85
C PHE A 93 -3.39 -6.50 1.43
N ASP A 94 -3.16 -7.63 0.77
CA ASP A 94 -2.54 -7.72 -0.53
C ASP A 94 -3.51 -8.28 -1.57
N ASN A 95 -3.22 -8.05 -2.85
CA ASN A 95 -3.82 -8.85 -3.91
C ASN A 95 -3.29 -10.30 -3.86
N PRO A 96 -4.13 -11.30 -4.18
CA PRO A 96 -3.67 -12.67 -4.31
C PRO A 96 -2.63 -12.76 -5.42
N TYR A 97 -1.64 -13.61 -5.23
CA TYR A 97 -0.59 -13.90 -6.17
C TYR A 97 -0.50 -15.40 -6.39
N GLU A 98 -0.12 -15.80 -7.61
CA GLU A 98 0.21 -17.19 -7.89
C GLU A 98 1.60 -17.50 -7.35
N ASP A 99 1.72 -18.52 -6.49
CA ASP A 99 3.01 -18.88 -5.86
C ASP A 99 4.12 -19.17 -6.89
N ALA A 100 3.74 -19.71 -8.05
CA ALA A 100 4.65 -20.00 -9.15
C ALA A 100 5.21 -18.73 -9.83
N ALA A 101 4.53 -17.59 -9.72
CA ALA A 101 4.99 -16.31 -10.26
C ALA A 101 5.94 -15.57 -9.31
N ILE A 102 6.10 -16.05 -8.07
CA ILE A 102 6.98 -15.41 -7.08
C ILE A 102 8.44 -15.76 -7.37
N SER A 103 9.24 -14.73 -7.62
CA SER A 103 10.70 -14.88 -7.73
C SER A 103 11.30 -15.41 -6.41
N ARG A 104 12.03 -16.52 -6.50
CA ARG A 104 12.78 -17.11 -5.37
C ARG A 104 14.25 -16.65 -5.33
N ASN A 105 14.61 -15.69 -6.18
CA ASN A 105 15.97 -15.19 -6.25
C ASN A 105 16.25 -14.22 -5.09
N ALA A 106 17.14 -14.62 -4.18
CA ALA A 106 17.50 -13.84 -2.99
C ALA A 106 18.13 -12.47 -3.32
N ASP A 107 18.80 -12.36 -4.47
CA ASP A 107 19.49 -11.13 -4.89
C ASP A 107 18.52 -10.01 -5.30
N VAL A 108 17.25 -10.36 -5.55
CA VAL A 108 16.18 -9.41 -5.90
C VAL A 108 15.04 -9.36 -4.88
N ALA A 109 15.20 -10.07 -3.75
CA ALA A 109 14.20 -10.19 -2.70
C ALA A 109 13.95 -8.87 -1.95
N TRP A 110 14.92 -7.95 -1.98
CA TRP A 110 14.76 -6.61 -1.46
C TRP A 110 15.12 -5.57 -2.52
N ARG A 111 14.25 -4.57 -2.65
CA ARG A 111 14.40 -3.38 -3.49
C ARG A 111 13.89 -2.16 -2.70
N PRO A 112 14.27 -0.94 -3.10
CA PRO A 112 13.57 0.24 -2.59
C PRO A 112 12.07 0.15 -2.95
N PRO A 113 11.16 0.44 -2.00
CA PRO A 113 9.73 0.45 -2.28
C PRO A 113 9.40 1.50 -3.34
N LEU A 114 8.46 1.18 -4.24
CA LEU A 114 7.92 2.18 -5.16
C LEU A 114 7.09 3.21 -4.38
N PRO A 115 6.98 4.46 -4.88
CA PRO A 115 5.98 5.39 -4.38
C PRO A 115 4.59 4.75 -4.38
N VAL A 116 3.84 4.90 -3.29
CA VAL A 116 2.55 4.23 -3.07
C VAL A 116 1.53 4.50 -4.19
N GLU A 117 1.51 5.72 -4.74
CA GLU A 117 0.62 6.06 -5.84
C GLU A 117 1.06 5.42 -7.17
N LEU A 118 2.37 5.30 -7.41
CA LEU A 118 2.89 4.60 -8.59
C LEU A 118 2.57 3.10 -8.51
N GLN A 119 2.73 2.51 -7.33
CA GLN A 119 2.38 1.11 -7.12
C GLN A 119 0.89 0.86 -7.38
N ALA A 120 0.01 1.71 -6.85
CA ALA A 120 -1.43 1.61 -7.08
C ALA A 120 -1.80 1.75 -8.57
N ASP A 121 -1.14 2.66 -9.28
CA ASP A 121 -1.35 2.87 -10.72
C ASP A 121 -0.92 1.66 -11.56
N LEU A 122 0.26 1.10 -11.27
CA LEU A 122 0.75 -0.12 -11.94
C LEU A 122 -0.20 -1.30 -11.71
N MET A 123 -0.68 -1.48 -10.47
CA MET A 123 -1.68 -2.50 -10.15
C MET A 123 -2.98 -2.29 -10.94
N THR A 124 -3.45 -1.05 -11.08
CA THR A 124 -4.66 -0.73 -11.83
C THR A 124 -4.54 -1.01 -13.33
N HIS A 125 -3.33 -0.94 -13.88
CA HIS A 125 -3.08 -1.27 -15.28
C HIS A 125 -2.62 -2.71 -15.50
N GLY A 126 -2.55 -3.54 -14.46
CA GLY A 126 -2.04 -4.91 -14.54
C GLY A 126 -0.57 -4.99 -14.97
N ALA A 127 0.21 -3.94 -14.71
CA ALA A 127 1.60 -3.83 -15.11
C ALA A 127 2.53 -4.56 -14.12
N ASP A 128 3.63 -5.11 -14.65
CA ASP A 128 4.65 -5.78 -13.84
C ASP A 128 5.49 -4.76 -13.05
N MET A 129 5.36 -4.79 -11.72
CA MET A 129 6.11 -3.94 -10.80
C MET A 129 7.60 -4.31 -10.72
N GLU A 130 7.98 -5.51 -11.12
CA GLU A 130 9.38 -5.91 -11.15
C GLU A 130 10.14 -5.26 -12.31
N SER A 131 9.46 -4.99 -13.42
CA SER A 131 10.03 -4.34 -14.61
C SER A 131 10.41 -2.87 -14.41
N VAL A 132 9.93 -2.25 -13.33
CA VAL A 132 10.16 -0.84 -13.02
C VAL A 132 11.56 -0.66 -12.43
N GLY A 133 12.38 0.20 -13.03
CA GLY A 133 13.73 0.49 -12.54
C GLY A 133 13.74 1.01 -11.09
N SER A 134 14.87 0.86 -10.40
CA SER A 134 15.04 1.32 -9.01
C SER A 134 15.33 2.82 -8.91
N ASP A 135 15.50 3.52 -10.04
CA ASP A 135 15.95 4.91 -10.13
C ASP A 135 14.84 5.94 -9.86
N PHE A 136 13.91 5.63 -8.96
CA PHE A 136 13.00 6.62 -8.42
C PHE A 136 13.65 7.24 -7.19
N GLU A 137 14.27 8.41 -7.35
CA GLU A 137 14.68 9.23 -6.21
C GLU A 137 13.43 9.59 -5.40
N ILE A 138 13.27 8.93 -4.25
CA ILE A 138 12.31 9.36 -3.23
C ILE A 138 12.87 10.65 -2.65
N GLN A 139 12.40 11.80 -3.15
CA GLN A 139 12.45 13.02 -2.34
C GLN A 139 11.55 12.78 -1.13
N ALA A 140 12.14 12.32 -0.03
CA ALA A 140 11.45 12.31 1.25
C ALA A 140 10.92 13.73 1.50
N PRO A 141 9.63 13.92 1.82
CA PRO A 141 9.13 15.25 2.13
C PRO A 141 9.89 15.73 3.37
N ALA A 142 10.71 16.77 3.18
CA ALA A 142 11.16 17.59 4.28
C ALA A 142 9.90 18.04 5.02
N PHE A 143 9.89 17.88 6.34
CA PHE A 143 8.85 18.41 7.20
C PHE A 143 8.60 19.89 6.83
N GLY A 144 7.42 20.15 6.25
CA GLY A 144 6.94 21.50 5.95
C GLY A 144 7.03 21.92 4.49
N GLY A 145 5.87 22.09 3.85
CA GLY A 145 5.72 22.90 2.65
C GLY A 145 5.33 22.12 1.40
N SER A 146 4.06 22.25 1.05
CA SER A 146 3.47 21.88 -0.24
C SER A 146 4.26 22.38 -1.45
N ASN A 147 4.58 21.48 -2.38
CA ASN A 147 4.45 21.68 -3.83
C ASN A 147 4.66 20.36 -4.58
N ILE A 148 3.62 19.91 -5.31
CA ILE A 148 3.73 18.85 -6.32
C ILE A 148 4.19 19.54 -7.61
N SER A 149 5.41 19.28 -8.07
CA SER A 149 5.86 19.59 -9.43
C SER A 149 6.00 18.31 -10.22
N ALA A 150 5.21 18.17 -11.28
CA ALA A 150 5.28 17.07 -12.21
C ALA A 150 6.39 17.31 -13.26
N PHE A 151 7.11 16.23 -13.60
CA PHE A 151 8.03 16.01 -14.73
C PHE A 151 9.40 16.71 -14.74
N PRO A 152 10.43 15.96 -15.19
CA PRO A 152 11.33 16.37 -16.28
C PRO A 152 11.07 15.45 -17.49
N SER A 153 10.56 15.93 -18.63
CA SER A 153 11.28 16.64 -19.70
C SER A 153 12.56 15.94 -20.19
N ASP A 154 12.46 15.40 -21.42
CA ASP A 154 13.52 15.09 -22.39
C ASP A 154 14.53 13.96 -22.11
N ARG A 155 14.28 12.80 -22.75
CA ARG A 155 15.28 12.13 -23.63
C ARG A 155 14.63 11.06 -24.53
N LEU A 156 14.00 11.51 -25.60
CA LEU A 156 13.87 10.71 -26.83
C LEU A 156 15.20 10.82 -27.58
N VAL A 157 16.12 9.89 -27.37
CA VAL A 157 17.24 9.71 -28.28
C VAL A 157 16.74 8.88 -29.46
N ARG A 158 16.42 9.55 -30.56
CA ARG A 158 16.45 8.92 -31.88
C ARG A 158 17.90 8.57 -32.18
N GLN A 159 18.22 7.28 -32.32
CA GLN A 159 19.37 6.87 -33.12
C GLN A 159 18.83 6.36 -34.45
N GLY A 160 18.94 7.21 -35.47
CA GLY A 160 18.92 6.81 -36.87
C GLY A 160 20.35 6.51 -37.31
N GLU A 161 20.43 5.57 -38.24
CA GLU A 161 21.58 5.16 -39.04
C GLU A 161 22.33 6.34 -39.68
N PRO A 162 23.58 6.11 -40.12
CA PRO A 162 23.75 5.58 -41.48
C PRO A 162 24.46 4.22 -41.56
#